data_AF-A0A2N3BKA9-F1
#
_entry.id   AF-A0A2N3BKA9-F1
#
_cell.length_a   1.000
_cell.length_b   1.000
_cell.length_c   1.000
_cell.angle_alpha   90.00
_cell.angle_beta   90.00
_cell.angle_gamma   90.00
#
_symmetry.space_group_name_H-M   'P 1'
#
loop_
_entity.id
_entity.type
_entity.pdbx_description
1 polymer ?
#
loop_
_entity_poly.entity_id
_entity_poly.type
_entity_poly.pdbx_seq_one_letter_code
_entity_poly.pdbx_strand_id
1 'polypeptide(L)' 'MHHNGPIAQWQRANELLTEARRLMPLMRARQGSPMRDAATQAYVEAVDELVAVLGVMADTGALEPVSEYFSVVYGG' A
#
# COMPACT_ATOMS: atom_id res chain seq x y z
N MET A 1 19.98 3.15 -13.70
CA MET A 1 20.21 2.54 -12.37
C MET A 1 20.18 3.73 -11.41
N HIS A 2 19.12 4.06 -10.67
CA HIS A 2 18.47 3.37 -9.55
C HIS A 2 17.00 3.84 -9.46
N HIS A 3 16.03 2.93 -9.51
CA HIS A 3 14.62 3.22 -9.17
C HIS A 3 14.17 2.45 -7.90
N ASN A 4 15.12 1.98 -7.08
CA ASN A 4 14.87 1.05 -5.97
C ASN A 4 15.21 1.66 -4.59
N GLY A 5 15.08 2.97 -4.43
CA GLY A 5 15.23 3.59 -3.11
C GLY A 5 13.98 3.34 -2.24
N PRO A 6 14.10 3.31 -0.90
CA PRO A 6 12.95 3.11 0.00
C PRO A 6 11.79 4.08 -0.26
N ILE A 7 12.11 5.32 -0.65
CA ILE A 7 11.12 6.35 -1.03
C ILE A 7 10.35 5.98 -2.31
N ALA A 8 11.03 5.44 -3.33
CA ALA A 8 10.38 5.02 -4.57
C ALA A 8 9.47 3.80 -4.33
N GLN A 9 9.91 2.88 -3.46
CA GLN A 9 9.10 1.74 -3.03
C GLN A 9 7.87 2.18 -2.21
N TRP A 10 8.02 3.18 -1.33
CA TRP A 10 6.91 3.80 -0.60
C TRP A 10 5.87 4.45 -1.52
N GLN A 11 6.31 5.21 -2.53
CA GLN A 11 5.42 5.81 -3.52
C GLN A 11 4.61 4.74 -4.26
N ARG A 12 5.28 3.68 -4.72
CA ARG A 12 4.63 2.55 -5.39
C ARG A 12 3.61 1.84 -4.49
N ALA A 13 3.96 1.58 -3.22
CA ALA A 13 3.03 0.98 -2.27
C ALA A 13 1.78 1.85 -2.06
N ASN A 14 1.93 3.17 -1.99
CA ASN A 14 0.80 4.10 -1.89
C ASN A 14 -0.08 4.11 -3.14
N GLU A 15 0.49 4.03 -4.33
CA GLU A 15 -0.28 3.93 -5.59
C GLU A 15 -1.12 2.65 -5.61
N LEU A 16 -0.52 1.50 -5.24
CA LEU A 16 -1.23 0.22 -5.14
C LEU A 16 -2.36 0.26 -4.11
N LEU A 17 -2.11 0.85 -2.94
CA LEU A 17 -3.13 1.02 -1.91
C LEU A 17 -4.26 1.94 -2.35
N THR A 18 -3.94 3.00 -3.10
CA THR A 18 -4.94 3.92 -3.65
C THR A 18 -5.85 3.20 -4.64
N GLU A 19 -5.27 2.40 -5.53
CA GLU A 19 -6.05 1.59 -6.48
C GLU A 19 -6.87 0.51 -5.76
N ALA A 20 -6.28 -0.20 -4.81
CA ALA A 20 -7.01 -1.18 -3.99
C ALA A 20 -8.19 -0.55 -3.25
N ARG A 21 -8.02 0.67 -2.71
CA ARG A 21 -9.10 1.42 -2.05
C ARG A 21 -10.20 1.83 -3.03
N ARG A 22 -9.86 2.11 -4.30
CA ARG A 22 -10.83 2.37 -5.36
C ARG A 22 -11.65 1.12 -5.70
N LEU A 23 -11.05 -0.07 -5.57
CA LEU A 23 -11.70 -1.37 -5.81
C LEU A 23 -12.49 -1.91 -4.61
N MET A 24 -12.34 -1.35 -3.40
CA MET A 24 -13.09 -1.76 -2.19
C MET A 24 -14.61 -1.95 -2.38
N PRO A 25 -15.34 -1.10 -3.14
CA PRO A 25 -16.77 -1.33 -3.36
C PRO A 25 -17.07 -2.67 -4.04
N LEU A 26 -16.17 -3.15 -4.92
CA LEU A 26 -16.30 -4.42 -5.61
C LEU A 26 -16.05 -5.62 -4.70
N MET A 27 -15.29 -5.45 -3.60
CA MET A 27 -15.11 -6.50 -2.59
C MET A 27 -16.41 -6.85 -1.85
N ARG A 28 -17.41 -5.95 -1.88
CA ARG A 28 -18.76 -6.21 -1.34
C ARG A 28 -19.70 -6.90 -2.33
N ALA A 29 -19.25 -7.14 -3.56
CA ALA A 29 -20.05 -7.89 -4.53
C ALA A 29 -20.30 -9.33 -4.03
N ARG A 30 -21.26 -10.00 -4.67
CA ARG A 30 -21.66 -11.36 -4.30
C ARG A 30 -20.44 -12.30 -4.29
N GLN A 31 -20.40 -13.19 -3.29
CA GLN A 31 -19.35 -14.21 -3.18
C GLN A 31 -19.28 -15.07 -4.44
N GLY A 32 -18.07 -15.32 -4.94
CA GLY A 32 -17.82 -16.03 -6.20
C GLY A 32 -17.91 -15.15 -7.45
N SER A 33 -18.03 -13.82 -7.31
CA SER A 33 -17.89 -12.90 -8.43
C SER A 33 -16.41 -12.75 -8.80
N PRO A 34 -16.01 -12.96 -10.07
CA PRO A 34 -14.63 -12.73 -10.52
C PRO A 34 -14.13 -11.31 -10.23
N MET A 35 -15.03 -10.32 -10.24
CA MET A 35 -14.69 -8.93 -9.89
C MET A 35 -14.38 -8.75 -8.41
N ARG A 36 -15.08 -9.48 -7.53
CA ARG A 36 -14.80 -9.49 -6.09
C ARG A 36 -13.43 -10.12 -5.83
N ASP A 37 -13.17 -11.25 -6.46
CA ASP A 37 -11.94 -12.00 -6.27
C ASP A 37 -10.74 -11.20 -6.76
N ALA A 38 -10.85 -10.56 -7.93
CA ALA A 38 -9.84 -9.64 -8.45
C ALA A 38 -9.61 -8.42 -7.54
N ALA A 39 -10.68 -7.80 -7.03
CA ALA A 39 -10.56 -6.66 -6.10
C ALA A 39 -9.93 -7.08 -4.77
N THR A 40 -10.25 -8.28 -4.29
CA THR A 40 -9.68 -8.85 -3.06
C THR A 40 -8.19 -9.15 -3.24
N GLN A 41 -7.83 -9.76 -4.36
CA GLN A 41 -6.44 -10.06 -4.70
C GLN A 41 -5.60 -8.78 -4.81
N ALA A 42 -6.11 -7.76 -5.52
CA ALA A 42 -5.43 -6.47 -5.63
C ALA A 42 -5.21 -5.79 -4.26
N TYR A 43 -6.17 -5.94 -3.33
CA TYR A 43 -6.01 -5.44 -1.97
C TYR A 43 -4.94 -6.19 -1.18
N VAL A 44 -4.90 -7.52 -1.27
CA VAL A 44 -3.87 -8.34 -0.62
C VAL A 44 -2.48 -7.97 -1.13
N GLU A 45 -2.31 -7.88 -2.45
CA GLU A 45 -1.03 -7.50 -3.06
C GLU A 45 -0.55 -6.11 -2.63
N ALA A 46 -1.47 -5.14 -2.55
CA ALA A 46 -1.13 -3.79 -2.08
C ALA A 46 -0.70 -3.77 -0.61
N VAL A 47 -1.33 -4.59 0.24
CA VAL A 47 -0.96 -4.71 1.66
C VAL A 47 0.37 -5.43 1.83
N ASP A 48 0.61 -6.52 1.08
CA ASP A 48 1.87 -7.26 1.14
C ASP A 48 3.05 -6.38 0.71
N GLU A 49 2.89 -5.60 -0.37
CA GLU A 49 3.90 -4.63 -0.81
C GLU A 49 4.14 -3.57 0.29
N LEU A 50 3.08 -3.02 0.88
CA LEU A 50 3.21 -2.04 1.97
C LEU A 50 4.01 -2.62 3.15
N VAL A 51 3.71 -3.85 3.57
CA VAL A 51 4.41 -4.51 4.68
C VAL A 51 5.88 -4.73 4.35
N ALA A 52 6.19 -5.19 3.14
CA ALA A 52 7.57 -5.39 2.70
C ALA A 52 8.35 -4.07 2.71
N VAL A 53 7.74 -3.00 2.22
CA VAL A 53 8.34 -1.66 2.15
C VAL A 53 8.55 -1.05 3.54
N LEU A 54 7.60 -1.22 4.46
CA LEU A 54 7.76 -0.81 5.86
C LEU A 54 8.89 -1.60 6.55
N GLY A 55 9.03 -2.89 6.26
CA GLY A 55 10.15 -3.71 6.74
C GLY A 55 11.50 -3.17 6.27
N VAL A 56 11.64 -2.89 4.96
CA VAL A 56 12.86 -2.28 4.41
C VAL A 56 13.16 -0.93 5.03
N MET A 57 12.15 -0.08 5.24
CA MET A 57 12.35 1.21 5.89
C MET A 57 12.73 1.07 7.37
N ALA A 58 12.21 0.07 8.07
CA ALA A 58 12.62 -0.24 9.45
C ALA A 58 14.09 -0.65 9.52
N ASP A 59 14.50 -1.58 8.66
CA ASP A 59 15.86 -2.13 8.63
C ASP A 59 16.91 -1.08 8.22
N THR A 60 16.51 -0.10 7.41
CA THR A 60 17.40 0.97 6.92
C THR A 60 17.38 2.24 7.78
N GLY A 61 16.59 2.27 8.86
CA GLY A 61 16.42 3.45 9.71
C GLY A 61 15.67 4.60 9.01
N ALA A 62 14.98 4.31 7.91
CA ALA A 62 14.23 5.28 7.09
C ALA A 62 12.75 5.42 7.51
N LEU A 63 12.37 4.96 8.70
CA LEU A 63 11.01 5.09 9.24
C LEU A 63 10.67 6.50 9.76
N GLU A 64 11.66 7.27 10.25
CA GLU A 64 11.43 8.61 10.83
C GLU A 64 10.69 9.58 9.88
N PRO A 65 11.01 9.64 8.57
CA PRO A 65 10.25 10.45 7.59
C PRO A 65 8.79 10.00 7.40
N VAL A 66 8.49 8.70 7.61
CA VAL A 66 7.14 8.14 7.41
C VAL A 66 6.23 8.53 8.57
N SER A 67 6.74 8.57 9.80
CA SER A 67 5.99 9.05 10.97
C SER A 67 5.57 10.52 10.85
N GLU A 68 6.43 11.39 10.30
CA GLU A 68 6.06 12.79 10.03
C GLU A 68 4.94 12.88 8.99
N TYR A 69 4.99 12.08 7.92
CA TYR A 69 3.93 12.06 6.91
C TYR A 69 2.57 11.63 7.50
N PHE A 70 2.54 10.59 8.33
CA PHE A 70 1.29 10.17 9.00
C PHE A 70 0.78 11.22 9.99
N SER A 71 1.68 11.92 10.71
CA SER A 71 1.31 13.03 11.59
C SER A 71 0.67 14.19 10.81
N VAL A 72 1.17 14.51 9.62
CA VAL A 72 0.66 15.61 8.80
C VAL A 72 -0.66 15.24 8.11
N VAL A 73 -0.80 13.99 7.64
CA VAL A 73 -1.99 13.56 6.88
C VAL A 73 -3.16 13.14 7.77
N TYR A 74 -2.89 12.60 8.96
CA TYR A 74 -3.92 12.03 9.84
C TYR A 74 -3.93 12.60 11.28
N GLY A 75 -2.98 13.45 11.64
CA GLY A 75 -2.84 14.02 12.99
C GLY A 75 -3.46 15.41 13.20
N GLY A 76 -4.28 15.90 12.26
CA GLY A 76 -4.96 17.20 12.34
C GLY A 76 -6.47 17.08 12.47
#